data_AF-A0A1B6HPN9-F1
#
_entry.id   AF-A0A1B6HPN9-F1
#
_cell.length_a   1.000
_cell.length_b   1.000
_cell.length_c   1.000
_cell.angle_alpha   90.00
_cell.angle_beta   90.00
_cell.angle_gamma   90.00
#
_symmetry.space_group_name_H-M   'P 1'
#
loop_
_entity.id
_entity.type
_entity.pdbx_description
1 polymer ?
#
loop_
_entity_poly.entity_id
_entity_poly.type
_entity_poly.pdbx_seq_one_letter_code
_entity_poly.pdbx_strand_id
1 'polypeptide(L)'
;MEERQDVDLREFYIGKNKETRWYVEPNMTRTSRTQHYNIIPTFHRPGLKGHAENAKTHLESFECIIDENMFKKIVSYTKIYITKIKDRFVRERDAKLTDVCKIKSLIGILLLAGTLKSSRRNIMDMWDNSNGTGVEAIYVTMSAQRFKFLMRCLRFDDVRTRDQRKALDKLATITEIIEDFVSNSKNSFNPSDDLSIDGQLVEFRGNCPFRQ
;
A
#
# COMPACT_ATOMS: atom_id res chain seq x y z
N MET A 1 -34.80 20.38 -38.29
CA MET A 1 -33.59 21.09 -37.83
C MET A 1 -32.58 20.02 -37.49
N GLU A 2 -31.57 19.84 -38.32
CA GLU A 2 -30.52 18.84 -38.12
C GLU A 2 -29.60 19.29 -36.98
N GLU A 3 -29.42 18.43 -35.97
CA GLU A 3 -28.40 18.60 -34.94
C GLU A 3 -27.01 18.50 -35.58
N ARG A 4 -26.28 19.61 -35.63
CA ARG A 4 -24.85 19.59 -35.94
C ARG A 4 -24.12 18.89 -34.79
N GLN A 5 -23.72 17.65 -35.01
CA GLN A 5 -22.63 17.04 -34.24
C GLN A 5 -21.34 17.78 -34.62
N ASP A 6 -20.89 18.66 -33.72
CA ASP A 6 -19.60 19.32 -33.84
C ASP A 6 -18.51 18.25 -33.61
N VAL A 7 -17.96 17.73 -34.71
CA VAL A 7 -16.90 16.72 -34.67
C VAL A 7 -15.62 17.43 -34.26
N ASP A 8 -15.21 17.24 -33.01
CA ASP A 8 -13.94 17.74 -32.50
C ASP A 8 -12.78 17.02 -33.23
N LEU A 9 -12.22 17.70 -34.24
CA LEU A 9 -11.16 17.20 -35.12
C LEU A 9 -9.76 17.19 -34.46
N ARG A 10 -9.64 17.53 -33.19
CA ARG A 10 -8.34 17.63 -32.50
C ARG A 10 -7.73 16.25 -32.27
N GLU A 11 -6.41 16.18 -32.37
CA GLU A 11 -5.66 14.97 -32.05
C GLU A 11 -5.67 14.74 -30.53
N PHE A 12 -6.08 13.55 -30.11
CA PHE A 12 -6.11 13.16 -28.70
C PHE A 12 -5.77 11.68 -28.50
N TYR A 13 -5.22 11.37 -27.33
CA TYR A 13 -5.02 10.02 -26.85
C TYR A 13 -6.11 9.62 -25.86
N ILE A 14 -6.49 8.33 -25.83
CA ILE A 14 -7.48 7.80 -24.89
C ILE A 14 -6.75 7.09 -23.74
N GLY A 15 -7.08 7.45 -22.51
CA GLY A 15 -6.57 6.83 -21.30
C GLY A 15 -7.01 5.36 -21.14
N LYS A 16 -6.32 4.60 -20.29
CA LYS A 16 -6.58 3.17 -20.07
C LYS A 16 -8.02 2.86 -19.59
N ASN A 17 -8.68 3.81 -18.94
CA ASN A 17 -10.09 3.74 -18.54
C ASN A 17 -11.09 3.89 -19.70
N LYS A 18 -10.62 4.18 -20.92
CA LYS A 18 -11.43 4.48 -22.11
C LYS A 18 -12.34 5.72 -22.01
N GLU A 19 -12.22 6.48 -20.94
CA GLU A 19 -13.06 7.66 -20.66
C GLU A 19 -12.25 8.96 -20.77
N THR A 20 -11.01 8.97 -20.27
CA THR A 20 -10.19 10.18 -20.24
C THR A 20 -9.57 10.44 -21.61
N ARG A 21 -9.77 11.64 -22.17
CA ARG A 21 -9.12 12.12 -23.39
C ARG A 21 -7.99 13.09 -23.07
N TRP A 22 -6.82 12.85 -23.64
CA TRP A 22 -5.63 13.67 -23.52
C TRP A 22 -5.36 14.35 -24.85
N TYR A 23 -5.65 15.65 -24.96
CA TYR A 23 -5.46 16.42 -26.19
C TYR A 23 -3.98 16.77 -26.36
N VAL A 24 -3.46 16.64 -27.59
CA VAL A 24 -2.05 16.93 -27.94
C VAL A 24 -1.78 18.43 -27.85
N GLU A 25 -2.75 19.24 -28.29
CA GLU A 25 -2.68 20.69 -28.23
C GLU A 25 -3.53 21.24 -27.07
N PRO A 26 -3.03 22.26 -26.34
CA PRO A 26 -3.76 22.83 -25.20
C PRO A 26 -5.04 23.53 -25.65
N ASN A 27 -6.14 23.31 -24.92
CA ASN A 27 -7.48 23.84 -25.22
C ASN A 27 -7.66 25.35 -25.00
N MET A 28 -6.58 26.13 -24.85
CA MET A 28 -6.69 27.55 -24.53
C MET A 28 -6.48 28.41 -25.78
N THR A 29 -7.49 29.21 -26.11
CA THR A 29 -7.37 30.32 -27.06
C THR A 29 -6.30 31.29 -26.58
N ARG A 30 -5.31 31.60 -27.43
CA ARG A 30 -4.35 32.68 -27.20
C ARG A 30 -5.07 34.05 -27.22
N THR A 31 -5.69 34.46 -26.11
CA THR A 31 -6.18 35.85 -25.98
C THR A 31 -5.95 36.47 -24.61
N SER A 32 -5.42 37.69 -24.71
CA SER A 32 -5.08 38.77 -23.78
C SER A 32 -5.43 38.65 -22.29
N ARG A 33 -4.36 38.81 -21.49
CA ARG A 33 -4.27 39.03 -20.04
C ARG A 33 -4.48 37.79 -19.17
N THR A 34 -3.36 37.21 -18.74
CA THR A 34 -3.28 36.33 -17.58
C THR A 34 -3.93 37.03 -16.38
N GLN A 35 -4.88 36.37 -15.72
CA GLN A 35 -5.44 36.92 -14.48
C GLN A 35 -4.32 37.12 -13.45
N HIS A 36 -4.45 38.14 -12.59
CA HIS A 36 -3.43 38.45 -11.57
C HIS A 36 -3.26 37.31 -10.54
N TYR A 37 -4.24 36.41 -10.44
CA TYR A 37 -4.16 35.18 -9.67
C TYR A 37 -5.05 34.11 -10.30
N ASN A 38 -4.69 32.84 -10.13
CA ASN A 38 -5.53 31.71 -10.53
C ASN A 38 -6.70 31.57 -9.55
N ILE A 39 -7.94 31.61 -10.03
CA ILE A 39 -9.10 31.18 -9.24
C ILE A 39 -9.09 29.65 -9.25
N ILE A 40 -8.43 29.04 -8.27
CA ILE A 40 -8.50 27.59 -8.05
C ILE A 40 -9.80 27.34 -7.26
N PRO A 41 -10.82 26.68 -7.85
CA PRO A 41 -12.04 26.36 -7.13
C PRO A 41 -11.72 25.57 -5.87
N THR A 42 -12.49 25.74 -4.79
CA THR A 42 -12.25 25.05 -3.51
C THR A 42 -12.17 23.52 -3.64
N PHE A 43 -12.87 22.94 -4.63
CA PHE A 43 -12.83 21.50 -4.94
C PHE A 43 -11.57 21.03 -5.70
N HIS A 44 -10.72 21.96 -6.17
CA HIS A 44 -9.41 21.69 -6.78
C HIS A 44 -8.24 22.05 -5.86
N ARG A 45 -8.51 22.42 -4.59
CA ARG A 45 -7.41 22.73 -3.68
C ARG A 45 -6.65 21.44 -3.34
N PRO A 46 -5.32 21.42 -3.52
CA PRO A 46 -4.52 20.30 -3.06
C PRO A 46 -4.60 20.22 -1.54
N GLY A 47 -4.76 19.02 -1.01
CA GLY A 47 -4.92 18.85 0.43
C GLY A 47 -5.53 17.53 0.84
N LEU A 48 -5.63 17.35 2.16
CA LEU A 48 -6.33 16.22 2.75
C LEU A 48 -7.80 16.25 2.35
N LYS A 49 -8.39 15.07 2.19
CA LYS A 49 -9.78 14.89 1.81
C LYS A 49 -10.46 13.87 2.73
N GLY A 50 -11.74 14.08 2.99
CA GLY A 50 -12.59 13.08 3.61
C GLY A 50 -12.18 12.79 5.05
N HIS A 51 -12.07 11.51 5.42
CA HIS A 51 -11.74 11.14 6.79
C HIS A 51 -10.32 11.56 7.21
N ALA A 52 -9.41 11.79 6.25
CA ALA A 52 -8.05 12.23 6.54
C ALA A 52 -7.97 13.68 7.05
N GLU A 53 -8.96 14.53 6.76
CA GLU A 53 -9.03 15.90 7.31
C GLU A 53 -9.15 15.92 8.85
N ASN A 54 -9.70 14.83 9.42
CA ASN A 54 -9.93 14.71 10.85
C ASN A 54 -8.79 14.02 11.60
N ALA A 55 -7.76 13.52 10.90
CA ALA A 55 -6.62 12.86 11.52
C ALA A 55 -5.73 13.89 12.24
N LYS A 56 -5.58 13.73 13.55
CA LYS A 56 -4.78 14.64 14.41
C LYS A 56 -3.47 14.00 14.85
N THR A 57 -3.42 12.67 14.88
CA THR A 57 -2.25 11.91 15.31
C THR A 57 -1.56 11.22 14.14
N HIS A 58 -0.28 10.88 14.32
CA HIS A 58 0.47 10.09 13.35
C HIS A 58 -0.17 8.71 13.11
N LEU A 59 -0.79 8.11 14.14
CA LEU A 59 -1.47 6.83 14.03
C LEU A 59 -2.75 6.96 13.19
N GLU A 60 -3.59 7.95 13.47
CA GLU A 60 -4.80 8.21 12.66
C GLU A 60 -4.44 8.49 11.20
N SER A 61 -3.36 9.24 10.96
CA SER A 61 -2.86 9.52 9.60
C SER A 61 -2.44 8.23 8.88
N PHE A 62 -1.78 7.31 9.59
CA PHE A 62 -1.40 6.01 9.06
C PHE A 62 -2.64 5.13 8.77
N GLU A 63 -3.62 5.13 9.68
CA GLU A 63 -4.85 4.35 9.56
C GLU A 63 -5.79 4.87 8.44
N CYS A 64 -5.60 6.11 7.96
CA CYS A 64 -6.28 6.60 6.76
C CYS A 64 -5.85 5.86 5.49
N ILE A 65 -4.61 5.36 5.45
CA ILE A 65 -4.05 4.66 4.29
C ILE A 65 -4.14 3.15 4.49
N ILE A 66 -3.73 2.67 5.67
CA ILE A 66 -3.75 1.25 6.04
C ILE A 66 -4.81 1.06 7.13
N ASP A 67 -6.03 0.80 6.68
CA ASP A 67 -7.18 0.72 7.56
C ASP A 67 -7.27 -0.60 8.35
N GLU A 68 -8.18 -0.63 9.31
CA GLU A 68 -8.46 -1.80 10.15
C GLU A 68 -8.96 -3.02 9.34
N ASN A 69 -9.60 -2.81 8.19
CA ASN A 69 -10.08 -3.90 7.33
C ASN A 69 -8.92 -4.59 6.61
N MET A 70 -7.94 -3.85 6.12
CA MET A 70 -6.70 -4.38 5.56
C MET A 70 -5.98 -5.26 6.61
N PHE A 71 -5.88 -4.80 7.86
CA PHE A 71 -5.34 -5.61 8.95
C PHE A 71 -6.13 -6.90 9.18
N LYS A 72 -7.47 -6.83 9.21
CA LYS A 72 -8.33 -8.00 9.36
C LYS A 72 -8.16 -9.01 8.22
N LYS A 73 -8.05 -8.54 6.97
CA LYS A 73 -7.76 -9.38 5.80
C LYS A 73 -6.41 -10.09 5.95
N ILE A 74 -5.34 -9.36 6.26
CA ILE A 74 -4.00 -9.92 6.49
C ILE A 74 -4.02 -10.98 7.60
N VAL A 75 -4.72 -10.70 8.71
CA VAL A 75 -4.88 -11.65 9.82
C VAL A 75 -5.61 -12.91 9.36
N SER A 76 -6.73 -12.77 8.63
CA SER A 76 -7.51 -13.88 8.11
C SER A 76 -6.66 -14.79 7.21
N TYR A 77 -5.99 -14.21 6.22
CA TYR A 77 -5.14 -14.94 5.27
C TYR A 77 -3.95 -15.62 5.94
N THR A 78 -3.33 -14.92 6.89
CA THR A 78 -2.22 -15.47 7.67
C THR A 78 -2.69 -16.63 8.55
N LYS A 79 -3.87 -16.54 9.18
CA LYS A 79 -4.46 -17.64 9.98
C LYS A 79 -4.70 -18.88 9.13
N ILE A 80 -5.26 -18.74 7.92
CA ILE A 80 -5.49 -19.87 7.00
C ILE A 80 -4.16 -20.60 6.73
N TYR A 81 -3.08 -19.86 6.48
CA TYR A 81 -1.77 -20.45 6.25
C TYR A 81 -1.16 -21.09 7.50
N ILE A 82 -1.28 -20.46 8.67
CA ILE A 82 -0.81 -21.02 9.95
C ILE A 82 -1.52 -22.37 10.20
N THR A 83 -2.84 -22.43 10.04
CA THR A 83 -3.61 -23.67 10.22
C THR A 83 -3.14 -24.78 9.28
N LYS A 84 -2.72 -24.45 8.06
CA LYS A 84 -2.17 -25.43 7.10
C LYS A 84 -0.83 -26.02 7.53
N ILE A 85 0.01 -25.26 8.24
CA ILE A 85 1.36 -25.71 8.64
C ILE A 85 1.45 -26.14 10.10
N LYS A 86 0.39 -25.96 10.90
CA LYS A 86 0.40 -26.17 12.36
C LYS A 86 0.88 -27.57 12.74
N ASP A 87 0.51 -28.59 11.95
CA ASP A 87 0.82 -30.00 12.24
C ASP A 87 2.31 -30.33 12.04
N ARG A 88 3.09 -29.41 11.45
CA ARG A 88 4.54 -29.51 11.34
C ARG A 88 5.27 -29.13 12.64
N PHE A 89 4.56 -28.62 13.63
CA PHE A 89 5.12 -28.16 14.90
C PHE A 89 4.72 -29.10 16.03
N VAL A 90 5.70 -29.50 16.84
CA VAL A 90 5.47 -30.39 17.99
C VAL A 90 4.71 -29.67 19.11
N ARG A 91 4.98 -28.37 19.29
CA ARG A 91 4.35 -27.56 20.35
C ARG A 91 3.33 -26.61 19.75
N GLU A 92 2.10 -26.65 20.26
CA GLU A 92 1.01 -25.78 19.82
C GLU A 92 1.38 -24.29 19.90
N ARG A 93 2.14 -23.89 20.94
CA ARG A 93 2.57 -22.50 21.14
C ARG A 93 3.44 -21.96 20.01
N ASP A 94 4.18 -22.82 19.32
CA ASP A 94 5.12 -22.42 18.26
C ASP A 94 4.36 -22.06 16.97
N ALA A 95 3.15 -22.61 16.79
CA ALA A 95 2.24 -22.34 15.68
C ALA A 95 0.96 -21.60 16.10
N LYS A 96 1.02 -20.82 17.19
CA LYS A 96 -0.15 -20.09 17.70
C LYS A 96 -0.73 -19.13 16.65
N LEU A 97 -2.05 -19.09 16.52
CA LEU A 97 -2.74 -18.15 15.64
C LEU A 97 -2.39 -16.68 15.96
N THR A 98 -2.54 -15.80 14.97
CA THR A 98 -2.27 -14.36 15.12
C THR A 98 -3.56 -13.57 15.30
N ASP A 99 -3.46 -12.33 15.75
CA ASP A 99 -4.56 -11.36 15.82
C ASP A 99 -4.12 -10.02 15.21
N VAL A 100 -5.04 -9.05 15.18
CA VAL A 100 -4.76 -7.71 14.63
C VAL A 100 -3.65 -7.03 15.41
N CYS A 101 -3.66 -7.11 16.75
CA CYS A 101 -2.63 -6.50 17.59
C CYS A 101 -1.23 -7.03 17.24
N LYS A 102 -1.05 -8.34 17.08
CA LYS A 102 0.22 -8.96 16.70
C LYS A 102 0.67 -8.59 15.30
N ILE A 103 -0.25 -8.44 14.33
CA ILE A 103 0.11 -7.96 12.99
C ILE A 103 0.46 -6.46 13.03
N LYS A 104 -0.28 -5.61 13.77
CA LYS A 104 0.08 -4.20 14.00
C LYS A 104 1.47 -4.09 14.65
N SER A 105 1.76 -4.90 15.67
CA SER A 105 3.09 -4.98 16.29
C SER A 105 4.18 -5.41 15.31
N LEU A 106 3.91 -6.39 14.45
CA LEU A 106 4.86 -6.84 13.42
C LEU A 106 5.20 -5.69 12.45
N ILE A 107 4.18 -4.99 11.95
CA ILE A 107 4.39 -3.84 11.05
C ILE A 107 5.10 -2.70 11.79
N GLY A 108 4.76 -2.41 13.05
CA GLY A 108 5.45 -1.42 13.87
C GLY A 108 6.95 -1.72 14.03
N ILE A 109 7.31 -3.00 14.25
CA ILE A 109 8.71 -3.44 14.28
C ILE A 109 9.40 -3.19 12.93
N LEU A 110 8.73 -3.49 11.81
CA LEU A 110 9.30 -3.25 10.46
C LEU A 110 9.49 -1.75 10.17
N LEU A 111 8.55 -0.91 10.58
CA LEU A 111 8.67 0.55 10.46
C LEU A 111 9.84 1.08 11.29
N LEU A 112 9.95 0.64 12.55
CA LEU A 112 11.06 1.01 13.44
C LEU A 112 12.41 0.49 12.92
N ALA A 113 12.45 -0.72 12.36
CA ALA A 113 13.65 -1.24 11.70
C ALA A 113 14.10 -0.37 10.51
N GLY A 114 13.13 0.17 9.76
CA GLY A 114 13.36 1.10 8.66
C GLY A 114 13.94 2.44 9.14
N THR A 115 13.40 3.03 10.20
CA THR A 115 13.91 4.31 10.76
C THR A 115 15.32 4.17 11.32
N LEU A 116 15.65 3.00 11.88
CA LEU A 116 16.99 2.65 12.36
C LEU A 116 17.98 2.31 11.23
N LYS A 117 17.60 2.46 9.96
CA LYS A 117 18.42 2.15 8.76
C LYS A 117 19.06 0.76 8.83
N SER A 118 18.36 -0.19 9.43
CA SER A 118 18.90 -1.53 9.72
C SER A 118 18.64 -2.53 8.59
N SER A 119 18.29 -2.05 7.39
CA SER A 119 18.00 -2.89 6.23
C SER A 119 19.16 -3.78 5.78
N ARG A 120 20.41 -3.39 6.10
CA ARG A 120 21.62 -4.15 5.80
C ARG A 120 22.18 -4.91 7.00
N ARG A 121 21.54 -4.83 8.16
CA ARG A 121 21.94 -5.54 9.38
C ARG A 121 21.11 -6.79 9.54
N ASN A 122 21.62 -7.73 10.32
CA ASN A 122 20.79 -8.85 10.73
C ASN A 122 19.69 -8.30 11.64
N ILE A 123 18.44 -8.42 11.20
CA ILE A 123 17.29 -7.93 11.97
C ILE A 123 17.22 -8.56 13.36
N MET A 124 17.83 -9.75 13.55
CA MET A 124 17.87 -10.43 14.84
C MET A 124 18.74 -9.72 15.87
N ASP A 125 19.67 -8.86 15.46
CA ASP A 125 20.51 -8.06 16.37
C ASP A 125 19.65 -7.08 17.16
N MET A 126 18.46 -6.73 16.67
CA MET A 126 17.50 -5.89 17.40
C MET A 126 16.94 -6.57 18.66
N TRP A 127 17.07 -7.88 18.77
CA TRP A 127 16.71 -8.68 19.95
C TRP A 127 17.92 -8.99 20.85
N ASP A 128 19.09 -8.40 20.58
CA ASP A 128 20.28 -8.61 21.41
C ASP A 128 20.19 -7.81 22.72
N ASN A 129 19.89 -8.52 23.81
CA ASN A 129 19.87 -7.95 25.16
C ASN A 129 21.21 -8.08 25.90
N SER A 130 22.21 -8.71 25.28
CA SER A 130 23.50 -9.00 25.93
C SER A 130 24.53 -7.89 25.74
N ASN A 131 24.58 -7.29 24.56
CA ASN A 131 25.61 -6.30 24.20
C ASN A 131 25.11 -4.85 24.17
N GLY A 132 23.87 -4.59 24.60
CA GLY A 132 23.26 -3.25 24.59
C GLY A 132 22.99 -2.67 23.18
N THR A 133 23.10 -3.50 22.15
CA THR A 133 22.88 -3.16 20.74
C THR A 133 21.44 -3.41 20.28
N GLY A 134 20.66 -4.15 21.06
CA GLY A 134 19.24 -4.39 20.82
C GLY A 134 18.39 -3.15 21.01
N VAL A 135 17.11 -3.27 20.61
CA VAL A 135 16.14 -2.18 20.67
C VAL A 135 15.04 -2.57 21.65
N GLU A 136 14.98 -1.88 22.78
CA GLU A 136 14.05 -2.19 23.87
C GLU A 136 12.61 -2.29 23.42
N ALA A 137 12.15 -1.32 22.63
CA ALA A 137 10.81 -1.33 22.06
C ALA A 137 10.51 -2.60 21.24
N ILE A 138 11.51 -3.21 20.59
CA ILE A 138 11.33 -4.39 19.73
C ILE A 138 11.22 -5.67 20.57
N TYR A 139 12.18 -5.93 21.44
CA TYR A 139 12.20 -7.19 22.20
C TYR A 139 11.13 -7.27 23.29
N VAL A 140 10.66 -6.12 23.82
CA VAL A 140 9.50 -6.07 24.74
C VAL A 140 8.18 -6.31 24.00
N THR A 141 8.07 -5.85 22.74
CA THR A 141 6.83 -5.97 21.96
C THR A 141 6.56 -7.41 21.49
N MET A 142 7.58 -8.10 21.00
CA MET A 142 7.43 -9.45 20.43
C MET A 142 8.74 -10.21 20.54
N SER A 143 8.69 -11.51 20.85
CA SER A 143 9.91 -12.34 20.85
C SER A 143 10.47 -12.56 19.45
N ALA A 144 11.80 -12.72 19.35
CA ALA A 144 12.53 -13.04 18.13
C ALA A 144 11.95 -14.27 17.39
N GLN A 145 11.57 -15.31 18.13
CA GLN A 145 10.99 -16.53 17.59
C GLN A 145 9.62 -16.26 16.97
N ARG A 146 8.79 -15.45 17.65
CA ARG A 146 7.45 -15.11 17.14
C ARG A 146 7.54 -14.21 15.91
N PHE A 147 8.45 -13.24 15.90
CA PHE A 147 8.72 -12.40 14.74
C PHE A 147 9.12 -13.24 13.53
N LYS A 148 10.12 -14.12 13.67
CA LYS A 148 10.57 -15.06 12.62
C LYS A 148 9.41 -15.92 12.10
N PHE A 149 8.58 -16.44 13.00
CA PHE A 149 7.44 -17.26 12.64
C PHE A 149 6.41 -16.47 11.81
N LEU A 150 6.02 -15.28 12.27
CA LEU A 150 5.04 -14.44 11.57
C LEU A 150 5.56 -13.96 10.22
N MET A 151 6.82 -13.54 10.12
CA MET A 151 7.45 -13.15 8.85
C MET A 151 7.38 -14.27 7.80
N ARG A 152 7.49 -15.55 8.20
CA ARG A 152 7.36 -16.70 7.29
C ARG A 152 5.90 -16.99 6.90
N CYS A 153 4.97 -16.71 7.81
CA CYS A 153 3.56 -17.05 7.66
C CYS A 153 2.70 -15.94 7.06
N LEU A 154 3.19 -14.70 7.02
CA LEU A 154 2.45 -13.53 6.55
C LEU A 154 1.87 -13.76 5.14
N ARG A 155 0.56 -13.59 4.99
CA ARG A 155 -0.14 -13.69 3.69
C ARG A 155 -1.03 -12.48 3.46
N PHE A 156 -1.20 -12.16 2.18
CA PHE A 156 -1.99 -11.03 1.70
C PHE A 156 -3.15 -11.46 0.79
N ASP A 157 -3.39 -12.77 0.68
CA ASP A 157 -4.45 -13.33 -0.14
C ASP A 157 -5.00 -14.65 0.41
N ASP A 158 -6.20 -15.01 -0.01
CA ASP A 158 -6.74 -16.34 0.25
C ASP A 158 -6.11 -17.38 -0.69
N VAL A 159 -5.33 -18.28 -0.10
CA VAL A 159 -4.66 -19.39 -0.81
C VAL A 159 -5.64 -20.33 -1.49
N ARG A 160 -6.90 -20.42 -1.02
CA ARG A 160 -7.91 -21.34 -1.56
C ARG A 160 -8.45 -20.93 -2.93
N THR A 161 -8.47 -19.62 -3.21
CA THR A 161 -8.97 -19.05 -4.49
C THR A 161 -7.83 -18.57 -5.39
N ARG A 162 -6.58 -18.71 -4.93
CA ARG A 162 -5.40 -18.14 -5.57
C ARG A 162 -5.17 -18.67 -6.98
N ASP A 163 -5.36 -19.97 -7.21
CA ASP A 163 -5.01 -20.58 -8.49
C ASP A 163 -5.89 -20.07 -9.64
N GLN A 164 -7.17 -19.81 -9.38
CA GLN A 164 -8.09 -19.18 -10.33
C GLN A 164 -7.67 -17.72 -10.63
N ARG A 165 -7.31 -16.95 -9.59
CA ARG A 165 -6.91 -15.54 -9.75
C ARG A 165 -5.57 -15.38 -10.45
N LYS A 166 -4.61 -16.27 -10.19
CA LYS A 166 -3.28 -16.29 -10.83
C LYS A 166 -3.32 -16.44 -12.35
N ALA A 167 -4.36 -17.12 -12.87
CA ALA A 167 -4.53 -17.26 -14.31
C ALA A 167 -4.80 -15.92 -15.02
N LEU A 168 -5.41 -14.97 -14.30
CA LEU A 168 -5.76 -13.64 -14.80
C LEU A 168 -4.77 -12.56 -14.36
N ASP A 169 -4.22 -12.69 -13.14
CA ASP A 169 -3.40 -11.68 -12.51
C ASP A 169 -2.13 -12.29 -11.88
N LYS A 170 -0.97 -11.91 -12.42
CA LYS A 170 0.34 -12.34 -11.89
C LYS A 170 0.61 -11.83 -10.48
N LEU A 171 -0.04 -10.74 -10.06
CA LEU A 171 0.07 -10.12 -8.74
C LEU A 171 -1.00 -10.60 -7.75
N ALA A 172 -1.83 -11.58 -8.13
CA ALA A 172 -2.97 -12.05 -7.35
C ALA A 172 -2.69 -12.31 -5.86
N THR A 173 -1.44 -12.63 -5.50
CA THR A 173 -1.05 -12.84 -4.09
C THR A 173 -1.04 -11.59 -3.21
N ILE A 174 -1.17 -10.39 -3.78
CA ILE A 174 -1.15 -9.11 -3.04
C ILE A 174 -2.15 -8.07 -3.59
N THR A 175 -2.67 -8.25 -4.80
CA THR A 175 -3.53 -7.30 -5.51
C THR A 175 -4.63 -6.70 -4.66
N GLU A 176 -5.39 -7.52 -3.93
CA GLU A 176 -6.48 -7.03 -3.07
C GLU A 176 -6.02 -5.97 -2.05
N ILE A 177 -4.88 -6.22 -1.39
CA ILE A 177 -4.32 -5.30 -0.39
C ILE A 177 -3.77 -4.04 -1.08
N ILE A 178 -3.22 -4.14 -2.29
CA ILE A 178 -2.76 -2.98 -3.07
C ILE A 178 -3.96 -2.14 -3.52
N GLU A 179 -5.04 -2.76 -3.96
CA GLU A 179 -6.26 -2.07 -4.39
C GLU A 179 -6.89 -1.31 -3.23
N ASP A 180 -6.99 -1.93 -2.05
CA ASP A 180 -7.43 -1.25 -0.82
C ASP A 180 -6.50 -0.06 -0.49
N PHE A 181 -5.18 -0.26 -0.50
CA PHE A 181 -4.19 0.79 -0.24
C PHE A 181 -4.31 1.98 -1.20
N VAL A 182 -4.45 1.70 -2.50
CA VAL A 182 -4.59 2.73 -3.55
C VAL A 182 -5.93 3.44 -3.42
N SER A 183 -7.00 2.71 -3.15
CA SER A 183 -8.33 3.28 -2.91
C SER A 183 -8.30 4.25 -1.73
N ASN A 184 -7.73 3.82 -0.61
CA ASN A 184 -7.57 4.65 0.59
C ASN A 184 -6.73 5.89 0.29
N SER A 185 -5.59 5.73 -0.39
CA SER A 185 -4.73 6.85 -0.78
C SER A 185 -5.46 7.90 -1.62
N LYS A 186 -6.26 7.48 -2.60
CA LYS A 186 -7.08 8.38 -3.44
C LYS A 186 -8.19 9.08 -2.66
N ASN A 187 -8.71 8.42 -1.63
CA ASN A 187 -9.79 8.97 -0.80
C ASN A 187 -9.26 9.92 0.28
N SER A 188 -7.97 9.84 0.64
CA SER A 188 -7.35 10.64 1.70
C SER A 188 -6.70 11.93 1.21
N PHE A 189 -6.38 12.07 -0.08
CA PHE A 189 -5.65 13.23 -0.59
C PHE A 189 -6.10 13.65 -1.99
N ASN A 190 -6.29 14.95 -2.17
CA ASN A 190 -6.48 15.56 -3.47
C ASN A 190 -5.14 16.15 -3.97
N PRO A 191 -4.59 15.66 -5.09
CA PRO A 191 -3.35 16.21 -5.65
C PRO A 191 -3.53 17.62 -6.21
N SER A 192 -2.39 18.30 -6.45
CA SER A 192 -2.34 19.52 -7.25
C SER A 192 -2.47 19.24 -8.74
N ASP A 193 -2.65 20.30 -9.53
CA ASP A 193 -2.68 20.23 -10.99
C ASP A 193 -1.35 19.74 -11.60
N ASP A 194 -0.23 20.04 -10.92
CA ASP A 194 1.10 19.58 -11.32
C ASP A 194 1.37 18.18 -10.75
N LEU A 195 1.32 17.17 -11.62
CA LEU A 195 1.60 15.77 -11.30
C LEU A 195 2.77 15.23 -12.13
N SER A 196 3.60 14.40 -11.50
CA SER A 196 4.65 13.64 -12.18
C SER A 196 4.31 12.16 -12.22
N ILE A 197 4.67 11.51 -13.34
CA ILE A 197 4.58 10.06 -13.51
C ILE A 197 6.01 9.57 -13.72
N ASP A 198 6.45 8.68 -12.84
CA ASP A 198 7.77 8.07 -12.90
C ASP A 198 7.69 6.58 -12.54
N GLY A 199 8.73 5.82 -12.89
CA GLY A 199 8.85 4.41 -12.55
C GLY A 199 9.60 4.21 -11.24
N GLN A 200 9.05 3.39 -10.35
CA GLN A 200 9.77 2.92 -9.16
C GLN A 200 10.15 1.45 -9.32
N LEU A 201 11.45 1.14 -9.19
CA LEU A 201 11.94 -0.23 -9.15
C LEU A 201 12.14 -0.67 -7.69
N VAL A 202 11.55 -1.80 -7.33
CA VAL A 202 11.77 -2.46 -6.04
C VAL A 202 12.73 -3.63 -6.27
N GLU A 203 13.94 -3.51 -5.72
CA GLU A 203 14.98 -4.53 -5.88
C GLU A 203 14.55 -5.87 -5.25
N PHE A 204 14.60 -6.96 -6.02
CA PHE A 204 14.30 -8.30 -5.52
C PHE A 204 15.13 -9.39 -6.22
N ARG A 205 15.84 -10.21 -5.43
CA ARG A 205 16.74 -11.26 -5.92
C ARG A 205 16.17 -12.69 -5.91
N GLY A 206 14.87 -12.87 -5.69
CA GLY A 206 14.21 -14.18 -5.73
C GLY A 206 13.50 -14.49 -7.06
N ASN A 207 12.89 -15.68 -7.14
CA ASN A 207 12.07 -16.08 -8.28
C ASN A 207 10.77 -15.25 -8.31
N CYS A 208 10.67 -14.36 -9.30
CA CYS A 208 9.52 -13.50 -9.50
C CYS A 208 9.17 -13.45 -11.00
N PRO A 209 7.94 -13.80 -11.42
CA PRO A 209 7.58 -13.98 -12.84
C PRO A 209 7.42 -12.68 -13.63
N PHE A 210 7.55 -11.52 -12.97
CA PHE A 210 7.43 -10.19 -13.56
C PHE A 210 8.62 -9.29 -13.18
N ARG A 211 9.71 -9.87 -12.68
CA ARG A 211 10.96 -9.14 -12.46
C ARG A 211 11.49 -8.67 -13.83
N GLN A 212 11.86 -7.39 -13.90
CA GLN A 212 12.51 -6.78 -15.05
C GLN A 212 13.99 -7.16 -15.10
#